data_AF-A0A1X1R031-F1
#
_entry.id   AF-A0A1X1R031-F1
#
_cell.length_a   1.000
_cell.length_b   1.000
_cell.length_c   1.000
_cell.angle_alpha   90.00
_cell.angle_beta   90.00
_cell.angle_gamma   90.00
#
_symmetry.space_group_name_H-M   'P 1'
#
loop_
_entity.id
_entity.type
_entity.pdbx_description
1 polymer ?
#
loop_
_entity_poly.entity_id
_entity_poly.type
_entity_poly.pdbx_seq_one_letter_code
_entity_poly.pdbx_strand_id
1 'polypeptide(L)'
;MLAAAVTAALAPADTGRYRLAVTPTPMHVLATVTPPVGSDPVRLAEVLRELLTLRGLGRWRAFVRLRPAEILLIRRVEVAPD
;
A
#
# COMPACT_ATOMS: atom_id res chain seq x y z
N MET A 1 10.61 8.71 -7.43
CA MET A 1 9.17 8.65 -7.79
C MET A 1 8.40 7.96 -6.67
N LEU A 2 7.23 8.47 -6.25
CA LEU A 2 6.47 7.96 -5.10
C LEU A 2 6.17 6.45 -5.20
N ALA A 3 5.79 5.94 -6.38
CA ALA A 3 5.52 4.52 -6.58
C ALA A 3 6.74 3.63 -6.27
N ALA A 4 7.95 4.01 -6.69
CA ALA A 4 9.15 3.24 -6.38
C ALA A 4 9.47 3.23 -4.88
N ALA A 5 9.26 4.36 -4.19
CA ALA A 5 9.44 4.44 -2.74
C ALA A 5 8.42 3.58 -1.98
N VAL A 6 7.17 3.54 -2.46
CA VAL A 6 6.11 2.67 -1.92
C VAL A 6 6.45 1.21 -2.15
N THR A 7 6.88 0.83 -3.36
CA THR A 7 7.36 -0.52 -3.64
C THR A 7 8.50 -0.91 -2.71
N ALA A 8 9.51 -0.05 -2.53
CA ALA A 8 10.63 -0.34 -1.64
C ALA A 8 10.22 -0.45 -0.16
N ALA A 9 9.26 0.38 0.28
CA ALA A 9 8.77 0.35 1.66
C ALA A 9 7.90 -0.87 1.96
N LEU A 10 7.13 -1.34 0.97
CA LEU A 10 6.17 -2.44 1.13
C LEU A 10 6.62 -3.76 0.51
N ALA A 11 7.73 -3.82 -0.21
CA ALA A 11 8.24 -5.07 -0.74
C ALA A 11 8.58 -6.00 0.44
N PRO A 12 7.96 -7.18 0.54
CA PRO A 12 8.29 -8.09 1.61
C PRO A 12 9.69 -8.68 1.38
N ALA A 13 10.47 -8.81 2.45
CA ALA A 13 11.79 -9.47 2.41
C ALA A 13 11.70 -10.99 2.19
N ASP A 14 10.51 -11.57 2.38
CA ASP A 14 10.19 -12.98 2.15
C ASP A 14 8.88 -13.06 1.36
N THR A 15 8.90 -13.83 0.27
CA THR A 15 7.77 -14.12 -0.62
C THR A 15 6.51 -14.65 0.08
N GLY A 16 6.60 -15.18 1.30
CA GLY A 16 5.46 -15.71 2.06
C GLY A 16 4.54 -14.67 2.72
N ARG A 17 4.93 -13.37 2.78
CA ARG A 17 4.20 -12.39 3.60
C ARG A 17 2.95 -11.79 2.98
N TYR A 18 2.96 -11.48 1.69
CA TYR A 18 1.83 -11.01 0.87
C TYR A 18 2.32 -10.72 -0.55
N ARG A 19 1.40 -10.59 -1.50
CA ARG A 19 1.72 -10.07 -2.85
C ARG A 19 1.44 -8.58 -2.92
N LEU A 20 2.26 -7.84 -3.66
CA LEU A 20 2.17 -6.39 -3.82
C LEU A 20 2.19 -6.03 -5.31
N ALA A 21 1.25 -5.18 -5.72
CA ALA A 21 1.30 -4.47 -7.00
C ALA A 21 1.17 -2.97 -6.74
N VAL A 22 2.02 -2.16 -7.37
CA VAL A 22 1.99 -0.69 -7.24
C VAL A 22 1.75 -0.08 -8.60
N THR A 23 0.68 0.71 -8.72
CA THR A 23 0.27 1.37 -9.94
C THR A 23 0.28 2.89 -9.73
N PRO A 24 1.26 3.61 -10.30
CA PRO A 24 1.18 5.06 -10.40
C PRO A 24 0.11 5.47 -11.40
N THR A 25 -0.60 6.54 -11.09
CA THR A 25 -1.47 7.29 -11.99
C THR A 25 -1.06 8.77 -11.92
N PRO A 26 -1.48 9.62 -12.87
CA PRO A 26 -1.14 11.05 -12.83
C PRO A 26 -1.52 11.75 -11.51
N MET A 27 -2.60 11.31 -10.85
CA MET A 27 -3.15 11.97 -9.65
C MET A 27 -2.95 11.17 -8.36
N HIS A 28 -2.65 9.88 -8.45
CA HIS A 28 -2.60 8.97 -7.30
C HIS A 28 -1.52 7.90 -7.46
N VAL A 29 -1.08 7.34 -6.35
CA VAL A 29 -0.43 6.03 -6.32
C VAL A 29 -1.38 5.05 -5.63
N LEU A 30 -1.62 3.92 -6.28
CA LEU A 30 -2.39 2.80 -5.76
C LEU A 30 -1.41 1.65 -5.45
N ALA A 31 -1.47 1.10 -4.23
CA ALA A 31 -0.81 -0.14 -3.86
C ALA A 31 -1.87 -1.18 -3.51
N THR A 32 -1.92 -2.25 -4.29
CA THR A 32 -2.78 -3.41 -4.08
C THR A 32 -1.97 -4.47 -3.36
N VAL A 33 -2.43 -4.89 -2.19
CA VAL A 33 -1.84 -5.97 -1.40
C VAL A 33 -2.79 -7.15 -1.34
N THR A 34 -2.32 -8.31 -1.78
CA THR A 34 -3.02 -9.58 -1.59
C THR A 34 -2.47 -10.27 -0.34
N PRO A 35 -3.21 -10.26 0.79
CA PRO A 35 -2.81 -10.94 2.02
C PRO A 35 -2.64 -12.45 1.83
N PRO A 36 -1.82 -13.11 2.66
CA PRO A 36 -1.73 -14.56 2.72
C PRO A 36 -3.02 -15.14 3.32
N VAL A 37 -3.33 -16.38 2.94
CA VAL A 37 -4.51 -17.09 3.45
C VAL A 37 -4.44 -17.21 4.98
N GLY A 38 -5.56 -16.95 5.65
CA GLY A 38 -5.66 -17.04 7.11
C GLY A 38 -5.12 -15.81 7.88
N SER A 39 -4.60 -14.79 7.18
CA SER A 39 -4.26 -13.52 7.82
C SER A 39 -5.46 -12.61 8.02
N ASP A 40 -5.35 -11.67 8.95
CA ASP A 40 -6.31 -10.59 9.15
C ASP A 40 -6.01 -9.42 8.20
N PRO A 41 -6.81 -9.20 7.15
CA PRO A 41 -6.55 -8.15 6.17
C PRO A 41 -6.81 -6.74 6.73
N VAL A 42 -7.66 -6.59 7.74
CA VAL A 42 -7.93 -5.30 8.39
C VAL A 42 -6.70 -4.90 9.18
N ARG A 43 -6.20 -5.81 10.03
CA ARG A 43 -4.97 -5.57 10.79
C ARG A 43 -3.77 -5.31 9.90
N LEU A 44 -3.63 -6.07 8.80
CA LEU A 44 -2.55 -5.85 7.84
C LEU A 44 -2.65 -4.48 7.18
N ALA A 45 -3.85 -4.02 6.83
CA ALA A 45 -4.05 -2.69 6.23
C ALA A 45 -3.62 -1.55 7.15
N GLU A 46 -3.91 -1.66 8.46
CA GLU A 46 -3.46 -0.70 9.48
C GLU A 46 -1.93 -0.63 9.54
N VAL A 47 -1.29 -1.80 9.65
CA VAL A 47 0.18 -1.91 9.74
C VAL A 47 0.85 -1.31 8.50
N LEU A 48 0.34 -1.62 7.31
CA LEU A 48 0.92 -1.10 6.07
C LEU A 48 0.75 0.43 5.96
N ARG A 49 -0.39 0.98 6.38
CA ARG A 49 -0.60 2.45 6.46
C ARG A 49 0.38 3.11 7.42
N GLU A 50 0.53 2.54 8.60
CA GLU A 50 1.44 3.04 9.62
C GLU A 50 2.88 2.99 9.13
N LEU A 51 3.30 1.87 8.52
CA LEU A 51 4.61 1.71 7.92
C LEU A 51 4.90 2.79 6.87
N LEU A 52 3.98 3.05 5.93
CA LEU A 52 4.15 4.11 4.94
C LEU A 52 4.29 5.49 5.61
N THR A 53 3.53 5.73 6.67
CA THR A 53 3.59 7.00 7.43
C THR A 53 4.95 7.15 8.12
N LEU A 54 5.43 6.11 8.81
CA LEU A 54 6.73 6.07 9.48
C LEU A 54 7.91 6.21 8.52
N ARG A 55 7.75 5.74 7.27
CA ARG A 55 8.72 5.93 6.19
C ARG A 55 8.68 7.32 5.55
N GLY A 56 7.88 8.25 6.08
CA GLY A 56 7.74 9.61 5.54
C GLY A 56 6.98 9.66 4.21
N LEU A 57 6.26 8.58 3.84
CA LEU A 57 5.52 8.49 2.57
C LEU A 57 4.09 9.03 2.69
N GLY A 58 3.84 9.89 3.68
CA GLY A 58 2.58 10.62 3.88
C GLY A 58 1.42 9.74 4.35
N ARG A 59 0.22 10.32 4.36
CA ARG A 59 -1.02 9.65 4.78
C ARG A 59 -1.67 8.90 3.61
N TRP A 60 -2.14 7.68 3.88
CA TRP A 60 -2.75 6.79 2.90
C TRP A 60 -4.17 6.42 3.31
N ARG A 61 -5.11 6.35 2.37
CA ARG A 61 -6.43 5.74 2.61
C ARG A 61 -6.32 4.24 2.35
N ALA A 62 -7.00 3.43 3.16
CA ALA A 62 -7.03 1.98 3.02
C ALA A 62 -8.46 1.50 2.80
N PHE A 63 -8.65 0.58 1.86
CA PHE A 63 -9.90 -0.14 1.65
C PHE A 63 -9.61 -1.63 1.69
N VAL A 64 -10.45 -2.39 2.38
CA VAL A 64 -10.30 -3.84 2.52
C VAL A 64 -11.48 -4.52 1.86
N ARG A 65 -11.19 -5.40 0.90
CA ARG A 65 -12.14 -6.36 0.33
C ARG A 65 -11.88 -7.70 0.99
N LEU A 66 -12.94 -8.40 1.44
CA LEU A 66 -12.77 -9.67 2.18
C LEU A 66 -12.90 -10.92 1.30
N ARG A 67 -13.51 -10.83 0.12
CA ARG A 67 -13.73 -11.97 -0.79
C ARG A 67 -13.57 -11.55 -2.26
N PRO A 68 -12.47 -11.91 -2.94
CA PRO A 68 -11.22 -12.37 -2.35
C PRO A 68 -10.59 -11.29 -1.45
N ALA A 69 -9.77 -11.71 -0.48
CA ALA A 69 -9.11 -10.78 0.43
C ALA A 69 -8.10 -9.91 -0.33
N GLU A 70 -8.27 -8.59 -0.28
CA GLU A 70 -7.37 -7.59 -0.87
C GLU A 70 -7.40 -6.29 -0.08
N ILE A 71 -6.27 -5.60 -0.07
CA ILE A 71 -6.10 -4.29 0.57
C ILE A 71 -5.68 -3.30 -0.52
N LEU A 72 -6.42 -2.20 -0.62
CA LEU A 72 -6.11 -1.09 -1.53
C LEU A 72 -5.64 0.10 -0.70
N LEU A 73 -4.38 0.48 -0.87
CA LEU A 73 -3.80 1.69 -0.31
C LEU A 73 -3.73 2.75 -1.40
N ILE A 74 -4.37 3.90 -1.19
CA ILE A 74 -4.38 5.00 -2.15
C ILE A 74 -3.94 6.31 -1.51
N ARG A 75 -3.06 7.03 -2.21
CA ARG A 75 -2.60 8.38 -1.86
C ARG A 75 -2.61 9.27 -3.09
N ARG A 76 -3.03 10.52 -2.93
CA ARG A 76 -2.89 11.57 -3.96
C ARG A 76 -1.43 11.99 -4.11
N VAL A 77 -1.00 12.19 -5.34
CA VAL A 77 0.27 12.85 -5.65
C VAL A 77 0.00 14.35 -5.52
N GLU A 78 0.55 14.98 -4.49
CA GLU A 78 0.56 16.44 -4.42
C GLU A 78 1.53 16.94 -5.49
N VAL A 79 0.98 17.62 -6.50
CA VAL A 79 1.77 18.42 -7.42
C VAL A 79 1.95 19.75 -6.71
N ALA A 80 3.19 20.10 -6.34
CA ALA A 80 3.48 21.44 -5.86
C ALA A 80 3.08 22.42 -7.00
N PRO A 81 2.26 23.44 -6.74
CA PRO A 81 2.10 24.51 -7.71
C PRO A 81 3.45 25.21 -7.85
N ASP A 82 3.94 25.32 -9.09
CA ASP A 82 5.12 26.12 -9.44
C ASP A 82 4.93 27.60 -9.08
#